data_AF-A0A8S9WM58-F1
#
_entry.id   AF-A0A8S9WM58-F1
#
_cell.length_a   1.000
_cell.length_b   1.000
_cell.length_c   1.000
_cell.angle_alpha   90.00
_cell.angle_beta   90.00
_cell.angle_gamma   90.00
#
_symmetry.space_group_name_H-M   'P 1'
#
loop_
_entity.id
_entity.type
_entity.pdbx_description
1 polymer ?
#
loop_
_entity_poly.entity_id
_entity_poly.type
_entity_poly.pdbx_seq_one_letter_code
_entity_poly.pdbx_strand_id
1 'polypeptide(L)'
;MTRITESEIEEFAIELLEKSGYHYVYAPDIAPDSDTPEQNRFEDVLLLECLQSAVGRITQNKAKTIDTNDDPGINRKQIRTFEKLRDTLLPKLMGGEAMVK
;
A
#
# COMPACT_ATOMS: atom_id res chain seq x y z
N MET A 1 -22.81 24.54 -23.35
CA MET A 1 -22.14 23.44 -22.63
C MET A 1 -21.94 23.89 -21.20
N THR A 2 -22.38 23.09 -20.24
CA THR A 2 -21.91 23.17 -18.86
C THR A 2 -20.46 22.70 -18.82
N ARG A 3 -19.62 23.39 -18.03
CA ARG A 3 -18.24 22.96 -17.81
C ARG A 3 -18.25 21.88 -16.73
N ILE A 4 -17.43 20.86 -16.92
CA ILE A 4 -17.14 19.87 -15.88
C ILE A 4 -16.23 20.54 -14.84
N THR A 5 -16.47 20.27 -13.56
CA THR A 5 -15.75 20.78 -12.40
C THR A 5 -14.79 19.74 -11.82
N GLU A 6 -13.81 20.18 -11.03
CA GLU A 6 -12.88 19.28 -10.33
C GLU A 6 -13.61 18.34 -9.38
N SER A 7 -14.62 18.84 -8.64
CA SER A 7 -15.44 18.03 -7.74
C SER A 7 -16.22 16.93 -8.47
N GLU A 8 -16.77 17.23 -9.66
CA GLU A 8 -17.45 16.20 -10.48
C GLU A 8 -16.49 15.12 -10.97
N ILE A 9 -15.24 15.48 -11.30
CA ILE A 9 -14.22 14.52 -11.72
C ILE A 9 -13.74 13.68 -10.53
N GLU A 10 -13.53 14.31 -9.37
CA GLU A 10 -13.14 13.65 -8.13
C GLU A 10 -14.17 12.61 -7.70
N GLU A 11 -15.44 13.00 -7.61
CA GLU A 11 -16.51 12.10 -7.18
C GLU A 11 -16.67 10.92 -8.15
N PHE A 12 -16.61 11.18 -9.46
CA PHE A 12 -16.63 10.11 -10.46
C PHE A 12 -15.42 9.17 -10.35
N ALA A 13 -14.22 9.68 -10.08
CA ALA A 13 -13.03 8.87 -9.91
C ALA A 13 -13.09 7.99 -8.66
N ILE A 14 -13.59 8.54 -7.54
CA ILE A 14 -13.83 7.78 -6.30
C ILE A 14 -14.79 6.63 -6.57
N GLU A 15 -15.94 6.91 -7.20
CA GLU A 15 -16.92 5.87 -7.53
C GLU A 15 -16.33 4.74 -8.39
N LEU A 16 -15.50 5.06 -9.38
CA LEU A 16 -14.87 4.07 -10.25
C LEU A 16 -13.90 3.17 -9.48
N LEU A 17 -13.14 3.74 -8.55
CA LEU A 17 -12.20 3.00 -7.72
C LEU A 17 -12.93 2.13 -6.70
N GLU A 18 -14.00 2.63 -6.09
CA GLU A 18 -14.84 1.84 -5.19
C GLU A 18 -15.48 0.65 -5.90
N LYS A 19 -16.01 0.84 -7.11
CA LYS A 19 -16.51 -0.25 -7.96
C LYS A 19 -15.42 -1.27 -8.32
N SER A 20 -14.15 -0.87 -8.31
CA SER A 20 -13.00 -1.75 -8.54
C SER A 20 -12.52 -2.45 -7.27
N GLY A 21 -13.18 -2.22 -6.12
CA GLY A 21 -12.87 -2.84 -4.83
C GLY A 21 -11.87 -2.05 -3.96
N TYR A 22 -11.57 -0.80 -4.30
CA TYR A 22 -10.81 0.09 -3.42
C TYR A 22 -11.74 0.71 -2.36
N HIS A 23 -11.16 1.12 -1.23
CA HIS A 23 -11.89 1.84 -0.19
C HIS A 23 -11.48 3.31 -0.22
N TYR A 24 -12.47 4.20 -0.25
CA TYR A 24 -12.24 5.62 -0.08
C TYR A 24 -11.98 5.94 1.39
N VAL A 25 -10.99 6.81 1.63
CA VAL A 25 -10.67 7.35 2.95
C VAL A 25 -10.54 8.85 2.81
N TYR A 26 -11.21 9.59 3.71
CA TYR A 26 -11.15 11.04 3.72
C TYR A 26 -9.80 11.48 4.30
N ALA A 27 -8.99 12.18 3.51
CA ALA A 27 -7.61 12.50 3.88
C ALA A 27 -7.47 13.23 5.24
N PRO A 28 -8.35 14.19 5.61
CA PRO A 28 -8.31 14.82 6.93
C PRO A 28 -8.50 13.86 8.11
N ASP A 29 -9.23 12.75 7.94
CA ASP A 29 -9.47 11.78 9.03
C ASP A 29 -8.23 10.95 9.37
N ILE A 30 -7.24 10.92 8.46
CA ILE A 30 -5.97 10.19 8.61
C ILE A 30 -4.75 11.11 8.62
N ALA A 31 -4.96 12.43 8.66
CA ALA A 31 -3.92 13.44 8.68
C ALA A 31 -3.07 13.33 9.97
N PRO A 32 -1.85 13.88 9.99
CA PRO A 32 -0.97 13.80 11.17
C PRO A 32 -1.55 14.42 12.45
N ASP A 33 -2.48 15.36 12.32
CA ASP A 33 -3.17 16.07 13.40
C ASP A 33 -4.61 15.58 13.64
N SER A 34 -5.01 14.48 12.99
CA SER A 34 -6.31 13.85 13.19
C SER A 34 -6.36 13.00 14.46
N ASP A 35 -7.57 12.53 14.82
CA ASP A 35 -7.76 11.60 15.94
C ASP A 35 -7.19 10.19 15.64
N THR A 36 -7.05 9.84 14.36
CA THR A 36 -6.58 8.54 13.88
C THR A 36 -5.52 8.70 12.79
N PRO A 37 -4.33 9.23 13.10
CA PRO A 37 -3.31 9.54 12.10
C PRO A 37 -2.75 8.26 11.46
N GLU A 38 -2.80 8.18 10.13
CA GLU A 38 -2.04 7.17 9.35
C GLU A 38 -0.84 7.80 8.62
N GLN A 39 -0.81 9.13 8.51
CA GLN A 39 0.31 9.91 7.96
C GLN A 39 1.16 10.48 9.11
N ASN A 40 2.49 10.52 8.93
CA ASN A 40 3.37 11.18 9.89
C ASN A 40 3.55 12.67 9.57
N ARG A 41 3.48 13.05 8.28
CA ARG A 41 3.64 14.42 7.78
C ARG A 41 2.69 14.65 6.61
N PHE A 42 2.23 15.89 6.41
CA PHE A 42 1.32 16.25 5.30
C PHE A 42 1.93 16.06 3.90
N GLU A 43 3.26 16.00 3.81
CA GLU A 43 4.00 15.75 2.58
C GLU A 43 4.21 14.25 2.30
N ASP A 44 3.80 13.37 3.21
CA ASP A 44 3.95 11.93 3.06
C ASP A 44 2.96 11.43 2.01
N VAL A 45 3.48 11.00 0.86
CA VAL A 45 2.69 10.43 -0.25
C VAL A 45 2.28 8.97 0.01
N LEU A 46 3.01 8.28 0.89
CA LEU A 46 2.82 6.85 1.15
C LEU A 46 2.45 6.59 2.61
N LEU A 47 1.37 5.82 2.83
CA LEU A 47 1.00 5.27 4.13
C LEU A 47 1.82 4.01 4.41
N LEU A 48 3.01 4.20 4.99
CA LEU A 48 4.01 3.12 5.13
C LEU A 48 3.52 1.96 6.00
N GLU A 49 2.78 2.23 7.07
CA GLU A 49 2.23 1.20 7.96
C GLU A 49 1.17 0.35 7.26
N CYS A 50 0.27 0.99 6.52
CA CYS A 50 -0.73 0.32 5.68
C CYS A 50 -0.06 -0.54 4.60
N LEU A 51 0.98 -0.03 3.95
CA LEU A 51 1.74 -0.78 2.95
C LEU A 51 2.43 -2.01 3.56
N GLN A 52 3.11 -1.84 4.69
CA GLN A 52 3.76 -2.94 5.41
C GLN A 52 2.75 -4.01 5.83
N SER A 53 1.61 -3.60 6.36
CA SER A 53 0.52 -4.49 6.75
C SER A 53 -0.05 -5.25 5.55
N ALA A 54 -0.25 -4.59 4.41
CA ALA A 54 -0.71 -5.22 3.18
C ALA A 54 0.29 -6.25 2.65
N VAL A 55 1.58 -5.91 2.61
CA VAL A 55 2.66 -6.84 2.22
C VAL A 55 2.71 -8.03 3.17
N GLY A 56 2.58 -7.80 4.48
CA GLY A 56 2.46 -8.84 5.50
C GLY A 56 1.31 -9.80 5.22
N ARG A 57 0.10 -9.28 4.94
CA ARG A 57 -1.08 -10.10 4.61
C ARG A 57 -0.85 -10.95 3.35
N ILE A 58 -0.31 -10.37 2.30
CA ILE A 58 -0.03 -11.08 1.04
C ILE A 58 0.98 -12.20 1.26
N THR A 59 2.05 -11.94 2.01
CA THR A 59 3.11 -12.93 2.27
C THR A 59 2.65 -14.05 3.21
N GLN A 60 1.87 -13.73 4.24
CA GLN A 60 1.24 -14.73 5.12
C GLN A 60 0.25 -15.63 4.36
N ASN A 61 -0.54 -15.05 3.45
CA ASN A 61 -1.49 -15.82 2.66
C ASN A 61 -0.76 -16.78 1.70
N LYS A 62 0.39 -16.36 1.14
CA LYS A 62 1.27 -17.26 0.37
C LYS A 62 1.82 -18.42 1.20
N ALA A 63 2.19 -18.18 2.46
CA ALA A 63 2.67 -19.24 3.35
C ALA A 63 1.57 -20.24 3.73
N LYS A 64 0.31 -19.79 3.79
CA LYS A 64 -0.86 -20.62 4.13
C LYS A 64 -1.35 -21.52 2.99
N THR A 65 -1.07 -21.18 1.73
CA THR A 65 -1.41 -21.99 0.56
C THR A 65 -0.33 -23.01 0.16
N ILE A 66 0.79 -23.05 0.87
CA ILE A 66 1.82 -24.09 0.69
C ILE A 66 1.36 -25.30 1.50
N ASP A 67 0.49 -26.12 0.93
CA ASP A 67 0.37 -27.51 1.37
C ASP A 67 1.77 -28.12 1.23
N THR A 68 2.29 -28.65 2.33
CA THR A 68 3.67 -29.08 2.56
C THR A 68 4.16 -30.24 1.68
N ASN A 69 3.45 -30.56 0.59
CA ASN A 69 3.64 -31.78 -0.19
C ASN A 69 4.02 -31.58 -1.67
N ASP A 70 3.98 -30.36 -2.22
CA ASP A 70 4.34 -30.12 -3.64
C ASP A 70 5.61 -29.26 -3.81
N ASP A 71 6.65 -29.91 -4.36
CA ASP A 71 7.94 -29.43 -4.90
C ASP A 71 8.71 -28.28 -4.17
N PRO A 72 9.79 -28.59 -3.41
CA PRO A 72 10.56 -27.63 -2.60
C PRO A 72 11.52 -26.71 -3.40
N GLY A 73 11.61 -26.86 -4.72
CA GLY A 73 12.57 -26.12 -5.58
C GLY A 73 12.09 -24.74 -6.04
N ILE A 74 10.83 -24.65 -6.47
CA ILE A 74 10.25 -23.42 -7.05
C ILE A 74 9.88 -22.41 -5.94
N ASN A 75 9.50 -22.91 -4.77
CA ASN A 75 8.97 -22.12 -3.66
C ASN A 75 10.04 -21.24 -2.97
N ARG A 76 11.27 -21.74 -2.77
CA ARG A 76 12.34 -21.01 -2.05
C ARG A 76 12.90 -19.81 -2.81
N LYS A 77 12.94 -19.85 -4.14
CA LYS A 77 13.46 -18.72 -4.94
C LYS A 77 12.48 -17.55 -4.93
N GLN A 78 11.18 -17.81 -5.11
CA GLN A 78 10.20 -16.73 -5.09
C GLN A 78 10.05 -16.11 -3.70
N ILE A 79 9.99 -16.93 -2.64
CA ILE A 79 9.93 -16.42 -1.26
C ILE A 79 11.18 -15.57 -0.96
N ARG A 80 12.39 -16.04 -1.28
CA ARG A 80 13.61 -15.21 -1.13
C ARG A 80 13.56 -13.91 -1.92
N THR A 81 12.99 -13.90 -3.12
CA THR A 81 12.90 -12.67 -3.92
C THR A 81 11.98 -11.66 -3.24
N PHE A 82 10.83 -12.08 -2.71
CA PHE A 82 9.90 -11.19 -2.01
C PHE A 82 10.42 -10.78 -0.62
N GLU A 83 11.09 -11.67 0.12
CA GLU A 83 11.77 -11.33 1.37
C GLU A 83 12.92 -10.35 1.13
N LYS A 84 13.72 -10.57 0.09
CA LYS A 84 14.76 -9.62 -0.31
C LYS A 84 14.16 -8.29 -0.74
N LEU A 85 13.01 -8.28 -1.43
CA LEU A 85 12.32 -7.04 -1.78
C LEU A 85 11.82 -6.31 -0.53
N ARG A 86 11.21 -7.03 0.42
CA ARG A 86 10.79 -6.50 1.73
C ARG A 86 11.99 -5.92 2.49
N ASP A 87 13.04 -6.70 2.64
CA ASP A 87 14.21 -6.36 3.46
C ASP A 87 15.14 -5.33 2.78
N THR A 88 15.02 -5.13 1.46
CA THR A 88 15.81 -4.12 0.72
C THR A 88 15.02 -2.85 0.46
N LEU A 89 13.71 -2.92 0.18
CA LEU A 89 12.89 -1.74 -0.13
C LEU A 89 12.31 -1.09 1.12
N LEU A 90 11.85 -1.86 2.11
CA LEU A 90 11.26 -1.25 3.32
C LEU A 90 12.27 -0.37 4.06
N PRO A 91 13.55 -0.77 4.27
CA PRO A 91 14.51 0.12 4.93
C PRO A 91 14.84 1.36 4.11
N LYS A 92 14.81 1.27 2.77
CA LYS A 92 15.05 2.42 1.88
C LYS A 92 13.89 3.41 1.86
N LEU A 93 12.66 2.92 2.01
CA LEU A 93 11.46 3.73 2.14
C LEU A 93 11.35 4.36 3.54
N MET A 94 11.71 3.62 4.58
CA MET A 94 11.68 4.08 5.99
C MET A 94 12.90 4.95 6.37
N GLY A 95 13.99 4.90 5.61
CA GLY A 95 15.27 5.55 5.91
C GLY A 95 15.46 6.97 5.38
N GLY A 96 14.44 7.59 4.78
CA GLY A 96 14.52 8.99 4.33
C GLY A 96 15.45 9.26 3.13
N GLU A 97 15.95 8.24 2.43
CA GLU A 97 16.76 8.43 1.21
C GLU A 97 15.93 8.80 -0.04
N ALA A 98 14.62 8.95 0.10
CA ALA A 98 13.75 9.52 -0.93
C ALA A 98 13.50 11.03 -0.75
N MET A 99 14.38 11.75 -0.02
CA MET A 99 14.47 13.21 -0.17
C MET A 99 15.08 13.54 -1.54
N VAL A 100 14.18 13.71 -2.52
CA VAL A 100 14.46 14.34 -3.81
C VAL A 100 15.11 15.70 -3.55
N LYS A 101 16.24 15.92 -4.22
CA LYS A 101 17.01 17.17 -4.22
C LYS A 101 16.28 18.29 -4.95
#